data_AF-A0A529T8X0-F1
#
_entry.id   AF-A0A529T8X0-F1
#
_cell.length_a   1.000
_cell.length_b   1.000
_cell.length_c   1.000
_cell.angle_alpha   90.00
_cell.angle_beta   90.00
_cell.angle_gamma   90.00
#
_symmetry.space_group_name_H-M   'P 1'
#
loop_
_entity.id
_entity.type
_entity.pdbx_description
1 polymer ?
#
loop_
_entity_poly.entity_id
_entity_poly.type
_entity_poly.pdbx_seq_one_letter_code
_entity_poly.pdbx_strand_id
1 'polypeptide(L)'
;LEAVVGPWGAVLINLALVISVIGAFLSWTLLAAEVPHVAGKDGTLPKFFGRESERGVPSTSLLITNLLVQAFLVITLFAQSTYQALFYIASTAILVPYIFSGAFAAKLASTGESYQGGEGRTGPLVAGVLATIYGLWLVYAAGPAYLFMCAILYAPGIIFYVWARREGNQRVFHPVEAIIAVALVAVAILAVYEMWTGAVSAL
;
A
#
# COMPACT_ATOMS: atom_id res chain seq x y z
N LEU A 1 -18.10 -31.64 -4.13
CA LEU A 1 -19.23 -30.68 -4.27
C LEU A 1 -20.04 -30.88 -5.56
N GLU A 2 -19.48 -31.46 -6.63
CA GLU A 2 -20.25 -31.83 -7.85
C GLU A 2 -21.32 -32.92 -7.62
N ALA A 3 -21.13 -33.81 -6.64
CA ALA A 3 -22.04 -34.93 -6.39
C ALA A 3 -23.41 -34.56 -5.76
N VAL A 4 -23.62 -33.31 -5.34
CA VAL A 4 -24.81 -32.92 -4.53
C VAL A 4 -25.78 -31.98 -5.26
N VAL A 5 -25.34 -31.20 -6.26
CA VAL A 5 -26.17 -30.12 -6.87
C VAL A 5 -26.39 -30.30 -8.38
N GLY A 6 -25.72 -31.27 -9.01
CA GLY A 6 -25.79 -31.49 -10.46
C GLY A 6 -25.20 -30.33 -11.30
N PRO A 7 -25.24 -30.43 -12.64
CA PRO A 7 -24.61 -29.47 -13.55
C PRO A 7 -25.11 -28.02 -13.39
N TRP A 8 -26.36 -27.84 -12.98
CA TRP A 8 -26.97 -26.53 -12.82
C TRP A 8 -26.41 -25.76 -11.61
N GLY A 9 -26.10 -26.44 -10.50
CA GLY A 9 -25.48 -25.82 -9.33
C GLY A 9 -24.08 -25.30 -9.61
N ALA A 10 -23.28 -26.04 -10.37
CA ALA A 10 -21.96 -25.59 -10.80
C ALA A 10 -22.03 -24.33 -11.68
N VAL A 11 -23.00 -24.26 -12.61
CA VAL A 11 -23.22 -23.08 -13.46
C VAL A 11 -23.63 -21.85 -12.62
N LEU A 12 -24.55 -22.02 -11.67
CA LEU A 12 -24.99 -20.94 -10.79
C LEU A 12 -23.85 -20.42 -9.90
N ILE A 13 -23.06 -21.33 -9.31
CA ILE A 13 -21.87 -20.97 -8.52
C ILE A 13 -20.84 -20.25 -9.39
N ASN A 14 -20.57 -20.73 -10.60
CA ASN A 14 -19.64 -20.07 -11.52
C ASN A 14 -20.12 -18.67 -11.92
N LEU A 15 -21.41 -18.48 -12.20
CA LEU A 15 -21.98 -17.15 -12.47
C LEU A 15 -21.86 -16.22 -11.27
N ALA A 16 -22.18 -16.71 -10.06
CA ALA A 16 -22.04 -15.94 -8.84
C ALA A 16 -20.58 -15.56 -8.57
N LEU A 17 -19.64 -16.49 -8.80
CA LEU A 17 -18.20 -16.23 -8.71
C LEU A 17 -17.75 -15.16 -9.70
N VAL A 18 -18.18 -15.23 -10.97
CA VAL A 18 -17.85 -14.21 -11.98
C VAL A 18 -18.36 -12.83 -11.55
N ILE A 19 -19.61 -12.74 -11.10
CA ILE A 19 -20.19 -11.47 -10.63
C ILE A 19 -19.42 -10.95 -9.40
N SER A 20 -19.10 -11.83 -8.45
CA SER A 20 -18.34 -11.49 -7.25
C SER A 20 -16.94 -10.97 -7.58
N VAL A 21 -16.23 -11.63 -8.48
CA VAL A 21 -14.89 -11.24 -8.92
C VAL A 21 -14.91 -9.92 -9.67
N ILE A 22 -15.89 -9.69 -10.55
CA ILE A 22 -16.05 -8.41 -11.26
C ILE A 22 -16.33 -7.27 -10.26
N GLY A 23 -17.23 -7.51 -9.30
CA GLY A 23 -17.53 -6.54 -8.25
C GLY A 23 -16.32 -6.19 -7.39
N ALA A 24 -15.57 -7.21 -6.96
CA ALA A 24 -14.33 -7.02 -6.21
C ALA A 24 -13.28 -6.27 -7.05
N PHE A 25 -13.10 -6.65 -8.32
CA PHE A 25 -12.15 -6.00 -9.22
C PHE A 25 -12.44 -4.51 -9.41
N LEU A 26 -13.72 -4.15 -9.63
CA LEU A 26 -14.14 -2.75 -9.74
C LEU A 26 -13.90 -1.98 -8.43
N SER A 27 -14.28 -2.57 -7.28
CA SER A 27 -14.10 -1.96 -5.97
C SER A 27 -12.62 -1.68 -5.68
N TRP A 28 -11.74 -2.67 -5.90
CA TRP A 28 -10.30 -2.52 -5.71
C TRP A 28 -9.68 -1.50 -6.68
N THR A 29 -10.14 -1.45 -7.94
CA THR A 29 -9.64 -0.48 -8.92
C THR A 29 -10.01 0.95 -8.53
N LEU A 30 -11.25 1.17 -8.08
CA LEU A 30 -11.70 2.48 -7.61
C LEU A 30 -10.96 2.91 -6.35
N LEU A 31 -10.85 2.02 -5.35
CA LEU A 31 -10.12 2.31 -4.11
C LEU A 31 -8.65 2.63 -4.38
N ALA A 32 -7.99 1.90 -5.28
CA ALA A 32 -6.60 2.13 -5.65
C ALA A 32 -6.38 3.51 -6.31
N ALA A 33 -7.36 4.04 -7.04
CA ALA A 33 -7.27 5.36 -7.64
C ALA A 33 -7.74 6.49 -6.71
N GLU A 34 -8.68 6.21 -5.82
CA GLU A 34 -9.22 7.18 -4.86
C GLU A 34 -8.17 7.60 -3.83
N VAL A 35 -7.35 6.67 -3.33
CA VAL A 35 -6.31 6.98 -2.34
C VAL A 35 -5.29 8.01 -2.88
N PRO A 36 -4.67 7.84 -4.06
CA PRO A 36 -3.83 8.87 -4.66
C PRO A 36 -4.57 10.16 -4.98
N HIS A 37 -5.84 10.06 -5.37
CA HIS A 37 -6.66 11.21 -5.72
C HIS A 37 -6.92 12.13 -4.52
N VAL A 38 -7.37 11.57 -3.40
CA VAL A 38 -7.57 12.28 -2.14
C VAL A 38 -6.24 12.84 -1.63
N ALA A 39 -5.17 12.05 -1.67
CA ALA A 39 -3.83 12.52 -1.29
C ALA A 39 -3.34 13.68 -2.18
N GLY A 40 -3.72 13.71 -3.46
CA GLY A 40 -3.43 14.82 -4.38
C GLY A 40 -4.26 16.08 -4.10
N LYS A 41 -5.49 15.93 -3.62
CA LYS A 41 -6.34 17.05 -3.15
C LYS A 41 -5.83 17.65 -1.84
N ASP A 42 -5.38 16.81 -0.92
CA ASP A 42 -4.83 17.22 0.38
C ASP A 42 -3.40 17.79 0.28
N GLY A 43 -2.79 17.76 -0.92
CA GLY A 43 -1.44 18.28 -1.17
C GLY A 43 -0.31 17.36 -0.68
N THR A 44 -0.63 16.12 -0.33
CA THR A 44 0.36 15.10 0.08
C THR A 44 1.01 14.42 -1.15
N LEU A 45 0.30 14.41 -2.28
CA LEU A 45 0.79 14.04 -3.61
C LEU A 45 0.71 15.23 -4.59
N PRO A 46 1.42 15.17 -5.74
CA PRO A 46 1.35 16.23 -6.73
C PRO A 46 -0.08 16.49 -7.18
N LYS A 47 -0.39 17.76 -7.48
CA LYS A 47 -1.73 18.22 -7.89
C LYS A 47 -2.25 17.49 -9.14
N PHE A 48 -1.34 16.89 -9.91
CA PHE A 48 -1.66 16.02 -11.03
C PHE A 48 -2.58 14.84 -10.64
N PHE A 49 -2.36 14.21 -9.48
CA PHE A 49 -3.22 13.12 -8.97
C PHE A 49 -4.59 13.61 -8.50
N GLY A 50 -4.70 14.89 -8.12
CA GLY A 50 -5.96 15.52 -7.72
C GLY A 50 -6.87 15.92 -8.90
N ARG A 51 -6.43 15.76 -10.15
CA ARG A 51 -7.23 16.15 -11.33
C ARG A 51 -8.38 15.19 -11.59
N GLU A 52 -9.58 15.76 -11.72
CA GLU A 52 -10.77 15.06 -12.17
C GLU A 52 -11.05 15.36 -13.65
N SER A 53 -11.70 14.41 -14.32
CA SER A 53 -12.32 14.61 -15.63
C SER A 53 -13.62 15.41 -15.50
N GLU A 54 -14.18 15.87 -16.62
CA GLU A 54 -15.48 16.60 -16.68
C GLU A 54 -16.65 15.85 -16.02
N ARG A 55 -16.50 14.54 -15.82
CA ARG A 55 -17.49 13.66 -15.17
C ARG A 55 -17.22 13.43 -13.66
N GLY A 56 -16.31 14.18 -13.04
CA GLY A 56 -15.95 14.02 -11.63
C GLY A 56 -15.17 12.74 -11.30
N VAL A 57 -14.56 12.11 -12.32
CA VAL A 57 -13.81 10.85 -12.18
C VAL A 57 -12.31 11.18 -12.07
N PRO A 58 -11.55 10.57 -11.14
CA PRO A 58 -10.10 10.77 -10.99
C PRO A 58 -9.33 10.09 -12.12
N SER A 59 -9.46 10.61 -13.34
CA SER A 59 -8.95 10.02 -14.59
C SER A 59 -7.43 9.82 -14.58
N THR A 60 -6.71 10.77 -14.00
CA THR A 60 -5.24 10.72 -13.93
C THR A 60 -4.77 9.62 -12.99
N SER A 61 -5.33 9.55 -11.78
CA SER A 61 -5.01 8.49 -10.82
C SER A 61 -5.38 7.11 -11.35
N LEU A 62 -6.55 6.97 -11.98
CA LEU A 62 -6.97 5.72 -12.62
C LEU A 62 -6.02 5.26 -13.73
N LEU A 63 -5.57 6.19 -14.58
CA LEU A 63 -4.66 5.86 -15.68
C LEU A 63 -3.31 5.39 -15.16
N ILE A 64 -2.75 6.06 -14.15
CA ILE A 64 -1.45 5.69 -13.56
C ILE A 64 -1.55 4.35 -12.84
N THR A 65 -2.57 4.13 -12.02
CA THR A 65 -2.74 2.85 -11.31
C THR A 65 -2.96 1.71 -12.28
N ASN A 66 -3.72 1.93 -13.36
CA ASN A 66 -3.92 0.92 -14.39
C ASN A 66 -2.61 0.62 -15.15
N LEU A 67 -1.84 1.63 -15.55
CA LEU A 67 -0.54 1.43 -16.19
C LEU A 67 0.44 0.65 -15.30
N LEU A 68 0.48 0.96 -14.00
CA LEU A 68 1.29 0.22 -13.04
C LEU A 68 0.85 -1.24 -12.93
N VAL A 69 -0.46 -1.50 -12.79
CA VAL A 69 -1.00 -2.87 -12.76
C VAL A 69 -0.63 -3.61 -14.03
N GLN A 70 -0.78 -3.00 -15.21
CA GLN A 70 -0.39 -3.62 -16.48
C GLN A 70 1.11 -3.94 -16.52
N ALA A 71 1.97 -3.02 -16.08
CA ALA A 71 3.41 -3.27 -16.00
C ALA A 71 3.73 -4.48 -15.10
N PHE A 72 3.11 -4.57 -13.91
CA PHE A 72 3.28 -5.71 -13.01
C PHE A 72 2.75 -7.03 -13.60
N LEU A 73 1.63 -6.99 -14.33
CA LEU A 73 1.08 -8.16 -15.04
C LEU A 73 2.03 -8.65 -16.14
N VAL A 74 2.63 -7.73 -16.91
CA VAL A 74 3.64 -8.09 -17.92
C VAL A 74 4.88 -8.69 -17.25
N ILE A 75 5.37 -8.09 -16.16
CA ILE A 75 6.53 -8.61 -15.41
C ILE A 75 6.24 -10.03 -14.89
N THR A 76 5.07 -10.25 -14.29
CA THR A 76 4.68 -11.56 -13.75
C THR A 76 4.49 -12.62 -14.82
N LEU A 77 4.04 -12.25 -16.03
CA LEU A 77 3.90 -13.19 -17.14
C LEU A 77 5.25 -13.85 -17.52
N PHE A 78 6.33 -13.07 -17.52
CA PHE A 78 7.67 -13.56 -17.87
C PHE A 78 8.43 -14.22 -16.72
N ALA A 79 7.93 -14.08 -15.48
CA ALA A 79 8.69 -14.39 -14.28
C ALA A 79 7.92 -15.36 -13.36
N GLN A 80 7.81 -16.63 -13.79
CA GLN A 80 7.06 -17.69 -13.09
C GLN A 80 7.48 -17.90 -11.63
N SER A 81 8.77 -17.73 -11.29
CA SER A 81 9.28 -17.82 -9.91
C SER A 81 9.21 -16.49 -9.13
N THR A 82 9.11 -15.36 -9.82
CA THR A 82 9.07 -14.02 -9.20
C THR A 82 7.67 -13.64 -8.72
N TYR A 83 6.62 -14.37 -9.13
CA TYR A 83 5.24 -14.13 -8.66
C TYR A 83 5.11 -14.21 -7.13
N GLN A 84 5.66 -15.25 -6.50
CA GLN A 84 5.59 -15.40 -5.04
C GLN A 84 6.35 -14.28 -4.34
N ALA A 85 7.53 -13.91 -4.84
CA ALA A 85 8.30 -12.79 -4.29
C ALA A 85 7.53 -11.47 -4.38
N LEU A 86 6.95 -11.14 -5.55
CA LEU A 86 6.13 -9.94 -5.72
C LEU A 86 4.90 -9.95 -4.81
N PHE A 87 4.28 -11.12 -4.61
CA PHE A 87 3.17 -11.28 -3.69
C PHE A 87 3.58 -11.01 -2.23
N TYR A 88 4.73 -11.52 -1.77
CA TYR A 88 5.24 -11.25 -0.42
C TYR A 88 5.68 -9.80 -0.23
N ILE A 89 6.30 -9.18 -1.25
CA ILE A 89 6.65 -7.75 -1.25
C ILE A 89 5.37 -6.91 -1.14
N ALA A 90 4.38 -7.15 -1.98
CA ALA A 90 3.12 -6.40 -1.96
C ALA A 90 2.38 -6.57 -0.62
N SER A 91 2.30 -7.79 -0.09
CA SER A 91 1.69 -8.06 1.21
C SER A 91 2.42 -7.33 2.34
N THR A 92 3.75 -7.36 2.35
CA THR A 92 4.56 -6.66 3.35
C THR A 92 4.43 -5.14 3.23
N ALA A 93 4.34 -4.61 2.00
CA ALA A 93 4.16 -3.19 1.75
C ALA A 93 2.82 -2.65 2.28
N ILE A 94 1.77 -3.49 2.37
CA ILE A 94 0.48 -3.14 2.98
C ILE A 94 0.56 -3.13 4.52
N LEU A 95 1.41 -3.97 5.12
CA LEU A 95 1.56 -4.03 6.57
C LEU A 95 2.16 -2.75 7.16
N VAL A 96 3.08 -2.10 6.43
CA VAL A 96 3.71 -0.85 6.88
C VAL A 96 2.69 0.25 7.22
N PRO A 97 1.77 0.67 6.32
CA PRO A 97 0.75 1.65 6.67
C PRO A 97 -0.24 1.15 7.73
N TYR A 98 -0.45 -0.15 7.87
CA TYR A 98 -1.30 -0.72 8.92
C TYR A 98 -0.65 -0.59 10.31
N ILE A 99 0.66 -0.86 10.41
CA ILE A 99 1.43 -0.65 11.63
C ILE A 99 1.41 0.82 12.02
N PHE A 100 1.65 1.73 11.06
CA PHE A 100 1.60 3.17 11.33
C PHE A 100 0.20 3.65 11.74
N SER A 101 -0.85 3.13 11.11
CA SER A 101 -2.24 3.43 11.50
C SER A 101 -2.55 2.97 12.92
N GLY A 102 -2.13 1.75 13.29
CA GLY A 102 -2.27 1.21 14.64
C GLY A 102 -1.48 2.01 15.68
N ALA A 103 -0.24 2.39 15.35
CA ALA A 103 0.62 3.18 16.22
C ALA A 103 0.06 4.60 16.41
N PHE A 104 -0.48 5.19 15.35
CA PHE A 104 -1.13 6.50 15.40
C PHE A 104 -2.41 6.44 16.25
N ALA A 105 -3.23 5.40 16.13
CA ALA A 105 -4.40 5.18 16.98
C ALA A 105 -4.00 5.02 18.46
N ALA A 106 -2.94 4.26 18.76
CA ALA A 106 -2.40 4.13 20.10
C ALA A 106 -1.87 5.46 20.65
N LYS A 107 -1.14 6.23 19.83
CA LYS A 107 -0.68 7.58 20.18
C LYS A 107 -1.85 8.48 20.51
N LEU A 108 -2.89 8.51 19.67
CA LEU A 108 -4.05 9.39 19.83
C LEU A 108 -4.86 9.05 21.09
N ALA A 109 -5.01 7.76 21.39
CA ALA A 109 -5.65 7.32 22.63
C ALA A 109 -4.82 7.68 23.87
N SER A 110 -3.49 7.63 23.77
CA SER A 110 -2.55 8.01 24.84
C SER A 110 -2.50 9.52 25.07
N THR A 111 -2.43 10.35 24.02
CA THR A 111 -2.40 11.82 24.12
C THR A 111 -3.78 12.40 24.46
N GLY A 112 -4.85 11.80 23.92
CA GLY A 112 -6.23 12.22 24.16
C GLY A 112 -6.70 13.36 23.28
N GLU A 113 -5.92 13.72 22.25
CA GLU A 113 -6.18 14.89 21.40
C GLU A 113 -7.48 14.76 20.57
N SER A 114 -7.99 13.55 20.33
CA SER A 114 -9.29 13.32 19.64
C SER A 114 -10.40 12.81 20.54
N TYR A 115 -10.18 12.65 21.84
CA TYR A 115 -11.18 12.06 22.73
C TYR A 115 -11.91 13.14 23.53
N GLN A 116 -13.24 13.12 23.50
CA GLN A 116 -14.05 14.03 24.32
C GLN A 116 -14.07 13.56 25.79
N GLY A 117 -14.36 14.49 26.71
CA GLY A 117 -14.43 14.18 28.14
C GLY A 117 -15.46 13.09 28.45
N GLY A 118 -14.99 11.91 28.87
CA GLY A 118 -15.84 10.76 29.22
C GLY A 118 -15.73 9.55 28.27
N GLU A 119 -15.05 9.67 27.14
CA GLU A 119 -14.84 8.54 26.23
C GLU A 119 -13.81 7.54 26.77
N GLY A 120 -14.12 6.24 26.65
CA GLY A 120 -13.25 5.15 27.07
C GLY A 120 -12.00 5.04 26.18
N ARG A 121 -10.87 5.54 26.67
CA ARG A 121 -9.59 5.56 25.93
C ARG A 121 -8.82 4.24 25.98
N THR A 122 -9.13 3.38 26.95
CA THR A 122 -8.42 2.11 27.17
C THR A 122 -8.69 1.09 26.07
N GLY A 123 -9.93 0.96 25.60
CA GLY A 123 -10.27 0.03 24.51
C GLY A 123 -9.51 0.33 23.20
N PRO A 124 -9.60 1.56 22.65
CA PRO A 124 -8.86 1.95 21.46
C PRO A 124 -7.34 1.89 21.64
N LEU A 125 -6.82 2.22 22.83
CA LEU A 125 -5.39 2.11 23.12
C LEU A 125 -4.91 0.67 23.06
N VAL A 126 -5.62 -0.25 23.71
CA VAL A 126 -5.31 -1.69 23.67
C VAL A 126 -5.40 -2.22 22.23
N ALA A 127 -6.46 -1.85 21.49
CA ALA A 127 -6.62 -2.25 20.10
C ALA A 127 -5.49 -1.73 19.20
N GLY A 128 -5.10 -0.45 19.34
CA GLY A 128 -4.02 0.15 18.57
C GLY A 128 -2.65 -0.47 18.88
N VAL A 129 -2.36 -0.72 20.16
CA VAL A 129 -1.13 -1.42 20.59
C VAL A 129 -1.10 -2.85 20.06
N LEU A 130 -2.18 -3.61 20.21
CA LEU A 130 -2.28 -4.97 19.69
C LEU A 130 -2.14 -5.01 18.17
N ALA A 131 -2.79 -4.09 17.44
CA ALA A 131 -2.65 -3.99 15.99
C ALA A 131 -1.21 -3.69 15.56
N THR A 132 -0.52 -2.80 16.29
CA THR A 132 0.89 -2.45 16.03
C THR A 132 1.80 -3.66 16.27
N ILE A 133 1.66 -4.33 17.42
CA ILE A 133 2.46 -5.51 17.77
C ILE A 133 2.21 -6.64 16.78
N TYR A 134 0.94 -6.89 16.43
CA TYR A 134 0.58 -7.92 15.47
C TYR A 134 1.10 -7.61 14.07
N GLY A 135 1.02 -6.35 13.63
CA GLY A 135 1.60 -5.92 12.35
C GLY A 135 3.13 -6.11 12.32
N LEU A 136 3.84 -5.74 13.38
CA LEU A 136 5.28 -5.98 13.50
C LEU A 136 5.62 -7.47 13.46
N TRP A 137 4.81 -8.30 14.15
CA TRP A 137 4.96 -9.75 14.10
C TRP A 137 4.72 -10.31 12.71
N LEU A 138 3.71 -9.83 11.97
CA LEU A 138 3.45 -10.25 10.59
C LEU A 138 4.59 -9.87 9.64
N VAL A 139 5.18 -8.68 9.80
CA VAL A 139 6.35 -8.28 9.01
C VAL A 139 7.55 -9.18 9.32
N TYR A 140 7.76 -9.50 10.59
CA TYR A 140 8.79 -10.46 10.99
C TYR A 140 8.55 -11.86 10.41
N ALA A 141 7.30 -12.33 10.43
CA ALA A 141 6.91 -13.64 9.90
C ALA A 141 6.95 -13.71 8.36
N ALA A 142 6.62 -12.62 7.67
CA ALA A 142 6.73 -12.52 6.22
C ALA A 142 8.20 -12.59 5.77
N GLY A 143 9.11 -12.04 6.58
CA GLY A 143 10.54 -12.06 6.37
C GLY A 143 11.09 -10.63 6.18
N PRO A 144 12.08 -10.20 6.97
CA PRO A 144 12.62 -8.84 6.90
C PRO A 144 13.28 -8.53 5.55
N ALA A 145 13.70 -9.56 4.80
CA ALA A 145 14.21 -9.42 3.43
C ALA A 145 13.16 -8.80 2.48
N TYR A 146 11.88 -9.16 2.62
CA TYR A 146 10.83 -8.57 1.78
C TYR A 146 10.55 -7.12 2.18
N LEU A 147 10.62 -6.78 3.47
CA LEU A 147 10.54 -5.39 3.92
C LEU A 147 11.69 -4.55 3.34
N PHE A 148 12.90 -5.12 3.28
CA PHE A 148 14.05 -4.49 2.66
C PHE A 148 13.82 -4.24 1.17
N MET A 149 13.27 -5.22 0.44
CA MET A 149 12.86 -5.05 -0.96
C MET A 149 11.74 -4.01 -1.14
N CYS A 150 10.81 -3.86 -0.18
CA CYS A 150 9.78 -2.81 -0.23
C CYS A 150 10.39 -1.39 -0.27
N ALA A 151 11.58 -1.18 0.28
CA ALA A 151 12.25 0.13 0.21
C ALA A 151 12.48 0.57 -1.24
N ILE A 152 12.71 -0.38 -2.16
CA ILE A 152 12.84 -0.11 -3.60
C ILE A 152 11.54 0.50 -4.16
N LEU A 153 10.38 -0.01 -3.73
CA LEU A 153 9.08 0.52 -4.14
C LEU A 153 8.75 1.86 -3.49
N TYR A 154 9.23 2.11 -2.27
CA TYR A 154 9.01 3.38 -1.57
C TYR A 154 9.92 4.51 -2.06
N ALA A 155 11.11 4.21 -2.59
CA ALA A 155 12.05 5.23 -3.07
C ALA A 155 11.48 6.13 -4.20
N PRO A 156 10.81 5.61 -5.25
CA PRO A 156 10.09 6.44 -6.22
C PRO A 156 9.00 7.33 -5.58
N GLY A 157 8.38 6.85 -4.50
CA GLY A 157 7.39 7.62 -3.73
C GLY A 157 7.96 8.91 -3.16
N ILE A 158 9.24 8.94 -2.79
CA ILE A 158 9.93 10.15 -2.31
C ILE A 158 9.98 11.22 -3.41
N ILE A 159 10.13 10.83 -4.68
CA ILE A 159 10.16 11.78 -5.80
C ILE A 159 8.80 12.49 -5.91
N PHE A 160 7.70 11.74 -5.81
CA PHE A 160 6.35 12.29 -5.80
C PHE A 160 6.11 13.19 -4.58
N TYR A 161 6.63 12.81 -3.41
CA TYR A 161 6.55 13.62 -2.19
C TYR A 161 7.27 14.97 -2.34
N VAL A 162 8.50 14.97 -2.87
CA VAL A 162 9.26 16.21 -3.15
C VAL A 162 8.54 17.09 -4.15
N TRP A 163 7.98 16.49 -5.20
CA TRP A 163 7.23 17.21 -6.22
C TRP A 163 5.97 17.87 -5.62
N ALA A 164 5.19 17.15 -4.79
CA ALA A 164 4.02 17.69 -4.11
C ALA A 164 4.36 18.90 -3.21
N ARG A 165 5.39 18.77 -2.37
CA ARG A 165 5.86 19.84 -1.47
C ARG A 165 6.32 21.08 -2.23
N ARG A 166 6.98 20.90 -3.38
CA ARG A 166 7.41 22.00 -4.26
C ARG A 166 6.21 22.73 -4.88
N GLU A 167 5.18 22.01 -5.30
CA GLU A 167 3.95 22.62 -5.83
C GLU A 167 3.14 23.39 -4.77
N GLY A 168 3.29 23.01 -3.50
CA GLY A 168 2.70 23.71 -2.35
C GLY A 168 3.52 24.89 -1.83
N ASN A 169 4.72 25.16 -2.40
CA ASN A 169 5.69 26.13 -1.90
C ASN A 169 6.04 25.94 -0.40
N GLN A 170 5.98 24.70 0.07
CA GLN A 170 6.27 24.34 1.46
C GLN A 170 7.74 23.88 1.58
N ARG A 171 8.28 23.88 2.81
CA ARG A 171 9.59 23.28 3.07
C ARG A 171 9.56 21.81 2.65
N VAL A 172 10.48 21.43 1.76
CA VAL A 172 10.49 20.11 1.12
C VAL A 172 10.69 18.98 2.13
N PHE A 173 11.58 19.18 3.10
CA PHE A 173 11.79 18.24 4.21
C PHE A 173 12.09 18.99 5.50
N HIS A 174 11.53 18.51 6.61
CA HIS A 174 12.08 18.76 7.93
C HIS A 174 13.40 17.95 8.09
N PRO A 175 14.40 18.39 8.88
CA PRO A 175 15.66 17.65 9.07
C PRO A 175 15.48 16.17 9.39
N VAL A 176 14.47 15.80 10.18
CA VAL A 176 14.15 14.39 10.50
C VAL A 176 13.60 13.65 9.27
N GLU A 177 12.69 14.28 8.50
CA GLU A 177 12.14 13.70 7.27
C GLU A 177 13.23 13.49 6.21
N ALA A 178 14.18 14.43 6.11
CA ALA A 178 15.32 14.32 5.21
C ALA A 178 16.23 13.15 5.56
N ILE A 179 16.53 12.94 6.85
CA ILE A 179 17.33 11.78 7.31
C ILE A 179 16.62 10.48 6.97
N ILE A 180 15.31 10.39 7.23
CA ILE A 180 14.51 9.19 6.91
C ILE A 180 14.49 8.94 5.39
N ALA A 181 14.30 9.98 4.58
CA ALA A 181 14.30 9.86 3.12
C ALA A 181 15.67 9.39 2.60
N VAL A 182 16.77 9.96 3.08
CA VAL A 182 18.13 9.55 2.69
C VAL A 182 18.41 8.12 3.12
N ALA A 183 18.05 7.75 4.35
CA ALA A 183 18.19 6.37 4.84
C ALA A 183 17.38 5.40 3.98
N LEU A 184 16.14 5.73 3.62
CA LEU A 184 15.29 4.89 2.79
C LEU A 184 15.85 4.71 1.37
N VAL A 185 16.38 5.78 0.77
CA VAL A 185 17.06 5.70 -0.54
C VAL A 185 18.34 4.87 -0.45
N ALA A 186 19.13 5.02 0.61
CA ALA A 186 20.33 4.22 0.81
C ALA A 186 19.98 2.73 0.95
N VAL A 187 18.96 2.40 1.75
CA VAL A 187 18.43 1.04 1.91
C VAL A 187 17.93 0.49 0.56
N ALA A 188 17.23 1.29 -0.24
CA ALA A 188 16.78 0.89 -1.57
C ALA A 188 17.94 0.58 -2.53
N ILE A 189 19.00 1.40 -2.51
CA ILE A 189 20.21 1.17 -3.32
C ILE A 189 20.92 -0.10 -2.88
N LEU A 190 21.06 -0.32 -1.57
CA LEU A 190 21.63 -1.55 -1.02
C LEU A 190 20.79 -2.77 -1.41
N ALA A 191 19.46 -2.66 -1.39
CA ALA A 191 18.57 -3.74 -1.81
C ALA A 191 18.74 -4.10 -3.28
N VAL A 192 18.84 -3.11 -4.17
CA VAL A 192 19.15 -3.36 -5.59
C VAL A 192 20.53 -4.00 -5.76
N TYR A 193 21.53 -3.54 -4.99
CA TYR A 193 22.89 -4.08 -5.04
C TYR A 193 22.96 -5.53 -4.54
N GLU A 194 22.31 -5.87 -3.42
CA GLU A 194 22.26 -7.22 -2.88
C GLU A 194 21.46 -8.19 -3.75
N MET A 195 20.40 -7.70 -4.40
CA MET A 195 19.68 -8.46 -5.42
C MET A 195 20.56 -8.73 -6.65
N TRP A 196 21.37 -7.76 -7.07
CA TRP A 196 22.23 -7.90 -8.25
C TRP A 196 23.47 -8.79 -7.98
N THR A 197 24.01 -8.73 -6.76
CA THR A 197 25.15 -9.57 -6.33
C THR A 197 24.73 -10.98 -5.91
N GLY A 198 23.44 -11.28 -5.83
CA GLY A 198 22.90 -12.59 -5.47
C GLY A 198 23.02 -12.95 -3.99
N ALA A 199 23.40 -11.98 -3.13
CA ALA A 199 23.49 -12.18 -1.68
C ALA A 199 22.10 -12.21 -1.03
N VAL A 200 21.13 -11.48 -1.59
CA VAL A 200 19.71 -11.57 -1.25
C VAL A 200 18.97 -11.94 -2.52
N SER A 201 18.57 -13.20 -2.61
CA SER A 201 17.81 -13.72 -3.72
C SER A 201 16.32 -13.51 -3.47
N ALA A 202 15.61 -12.98 -4.48
CA ALA A 202 14.15 -13.05 -4.54
C ALA A 202 13.65 -14.46 -4.97
N LEU A 203 14.56 -15.44 -5.01
CA LEU A 203 14.37 -16.86 -5.29
C LEU A 203 14.89 -17.70 -4.12
#